data_AF-I7C4R8-F1
#
_entry.id   AF-I7C4R8-F1
#
_cell.length_a   1.000
_cell.length_b   1.000
_cell.length_c   1.000
_cell.angle_alpha   90.00
_cell.angle_beta   90.00
_cell.angle_gamma   90.00
#
_symmetry.space_group_name_H-M   'P 1'
#
loop_
_entity.id
_entity.type
_entity.pdbx_description
1 polymer ?
#
loop_
_entity_poly.entity_id
_entity_poly.type
_entity_poly.pdbx_seq_one_letter_code
_entity_poly.pdbx_strand_id
1 'polypeptide(L)'
;MPSCSRLLLPLYLLACLLALLGLGGLWYGLGKPVHLPDAASPAHKLQCASYTPFDKDQSPYDQPFRLRPARMDADLALLAERFQCIRTYSMSGLEAIPALARKHGLKVMLGAWVNAHPADTEKEINLLIAAANANPDVVSAVIVGNETLLRKEVTGAHLAKLIARVKREVKVPVTYADVWEFWLQHPQVAPAVDFLTIHLLPYWEDDPRGIDDALAHVADVRRVFGTRFAPKDILIGETGWPSEGRQRETAEPSRVNEARFIRGFVAMAERNGWHYNLIEAFDQPWKRANEGAVGGYWGLYDADRQDKGVLEGPVSNLHDWPQWLLASTVLMVIMLVLAGRPATPLAAFLLPLLAAFGAACLGLWGELMRTHARFAGEWLWALMLAGLNLLVLAHALLALARRAGWRERLFAWLQVRAGWLLLAAGFAAAVSMLAMVFDPRYRSFPSAALALPALVYVLWPVRARRAEVALLAFIVGAGVAPQLFVEGLENQQAWGWAVVSVLMTAALWRSLRMRQA
;
A
#
# COMPACT_ATOMS: atom_id res chain seq x y z
N MET A 1 -36.11 -36.13 30.03
CA MET A 1 -36.30 -35.77 28.61
C MET A 1 -34.96 -35.51 27.94
N PRO A 2 -34.49 -36.39 27.02
CA PRO A 2 -33.17 -36.30 26.38
C PRO A 2 -33.19 -35.61 25.00
N SER A 3 -34.13 -34.70 24.74
CA SER A 3 -34.32 -34.09 23.41
C SER A 3 -33.23 -33.07 23.02
N CYS A 4 -32.57 -32.44 23.99
CA CYS A 4 -31.65 -31.33 23.73
C CYS A 4 -30.33 -31.78 23.08
N SER A 5 -29.90 -33.03 23.28
CA SER A 5 -28.63 -33.57 22.75
C SER A 5 -28.68 -33.84 21.24
N ARG A 6 -29.86 -34.14 20.69
CA ARG A 6 -30.02 -34.56 19.28
C ARG A 6 -29.82 -33.41 18.29
N LEU A 7 -30.03 -32.17 18.71
CA LEU A 7 -29.89 -30.98 17.85
C LEU A 7 -28.48 -30.37 17.87
N LEU A 8 -27.62 -30.75 18.82
CA LEU A 8 -26.28 -30.15 18.95
C LEU A 8 -25.37 -30.47 17.76
N LEU A 9 -25.32 -31.75 17.37
CA LEU A 9 -24.47 -32.19 16.27
C LEU A 9 -24.88 -31.59 14.91
N PRO A 10 -26.16 -31.63 14.48
CA PRO A 10 -26.53 -31.06 13.18
C PRO A 10 -26.33 -29.54 13.13
N LEU A 11 -26.62 -28.81 14.22
CA LEU A 11 -26.36 -27.36 14.28
C LEU A 11 -24.87 -27.04 14.21
N TYR A 12 -24.04 -27.82 14.90
CA TYR A 12 -22.59 -27.66 14.86
C TYR A 12 -22.02 -27.94 13.47
N LEU A 13 -22.45 -29.02 12.81
CA LEU A 13 -22.00 -29.34 11.45
C LEU A 13 -22.45 -28.30 10.44
N LEU A 14 -23.69 -27.79 10.54
CA LEU A 14 -24.17 -26.69 9.71
C LEU A 14 -23.32 -25.43 9.92
N ALA A 15 -23.02 -25.07 11.16
CA ALA A 15 -22.18 -23.92 11.47
C ALA A 15 -20.73 -24.10 10.98
N CYS A 16 -20.16 -25.30 11.05
CA CYS A 16 -18.86 -25.60 10.46
C CYS A 16 -18.87 -25.42 8.93
N LEU A 17 -19.93 -25.87 8.25
CA LEU A 17 -20.07 -25.67 6.81
C LEU A 17 -20.15 -24.17 6.47
N LEU A 18 -21.00 -23.41 7.18
CA LEU A 18 -21.12 -21.97 6.98
C LEU A 18 -19.80 -21.23 7.28
N ALA A 19 -19.08 -21.64 8.33
CA ALA A 19 -17.77 -21.12 8.69
C ALA A 19 -16.73 -21.34 7.58
N LEU A 20 -16.67 -22.57 7.04
CA LEU A 20 -15.76 -22.91 5.92
C LEU A 20 -16.13 -22.18 4.63
N LEU A 21 -17.42 -22.07 4.31
CA LEU A 21 -17.89 -21.29 3.17
C LEU A 21 -17.57 -19.80 3.34
N GLY A 22 -17.69 -19.26 4.55
CA GLY A 22 -17.33 -17.88 4.87
C GLY A 22 -15.84 -17.61 4.70
N LEU A 23 -14.97 -18.48 5.23
CA LEU A 23 -13.52 -18.40 5.03
C LEU A 23 -13.15 -18.55 3.54
N GLY A 24 -13.74 -19.53 2.86
CA GLY A 24 -13.56 -19.76 1.43
C GLY A 24 -13.97 -18.52 0.62
N GLY A 25 -15.15 -17.97 0.89
CA GLY A 25 -15.68 -16.77 0.23
C GLY A 25 -14.81 -15.53 0.48
N LEU A 26 -14.31 -15.34 1.69
CA LEU A 26 -13.40 -14.23 2.03
C LEU A 26 -12.10 -14.33 1.21
N TRP A 27 -11.37 -15.43 1.35
CA TRP A 27 -10.04 -15.56 0.75
C TRP A 27 -10.11 -15.67 -0.77
N TYR A 28 -11.06 -16.45 -1.30
CA TYR A 28 -11.29 -16.50 -2.75
C TYR A 28 -11.76 -15.15 -3.30
N GLY A 29 -12.61 -14.42 -2.56
CA GLY A 29 -13.08 -13.09 -2.96
C GLY A 29 -11.93 -12.09 -3.12
N LEU A 30 -10.96 -12.14 -2.20
CA LEU A 30 -9.75 -11.30 -2.23
C LEU A 30 -8.74 -11.74 -3.28
N GLY A 31 -8.62 -13.04 -3.54
CA GLY A 31 -7.51 -13.58 -4.35
C GLY A 31 -7.87 -14.15 -5.71
N LYS A 32 -9.15 -14.20 -6.10
CA LYS A 32 -9.53 -14.71 -7.42
C LYS A 32 -8.85 -13.88 -8.53
N PRO A 33 -8.23 -14.53 -9.54
CA PRO A 33 -7.64 -13.81 -10.66
C PRO A 33 -8.70 -13.05 -11.48
N VAL A 34 -8.36 -11.83 -11.87
CA VAL A 34 -9.12 -10.97 -12.78
C VAL A 34 -8.41 -10.96 -14.13
N HIS A 35 -9.15 -11.24 -15.19
CA HIS A 35 -8.62 -11.19 -16.56
C HIS A 35 -8.80 -9.78 -17.10
N LEU A 36 -7.69 -9.15 -17.49
CA LEU A 36 -7.65 -7.82 -18.08
C LEU A 36 -6.99 -7.92 -19.46
N PRO A 37 -7.32 -7.02 -20.40
CA PRO A 37 -6.57 -6.91 -21.66
C PRO A 37 -5.10 -6.62 -21.38
N ASP A 38 -4.17 -7.20 -22.13
CA ASP A 38 -2.74 -6.96 -21.94
C ASP A 38 -2.36 -5.55 -22.42
N ALA A 39 -1.33 -4.94 -21.79
CA ALA A 39 -0.89 -3.58 -22.11
C ALA A 39 -0.31 -3.49 -23.53
N ALA A 40 0.38 -4.54 -23.95
CA ALA A 40 1.00 -4.67 -25.26
C ALA A 40 1.12 -6.15 -25.64
N SER A 41 1.24 -6.43 -26.93
CA SER A 41 1.61 -7.78 -27.39
C SER A 41 3.06 -8.10 -26.98
N PRO A 42 3.43 -9.38 -26.84
CA PRO A 42 4.80 -9.77 -26.48
C PRO A 42 5.90 -9.24 -27.43
N ALA A 43 5.54 -8.89 -28.67
CA ALA A 43 6.47 -8.34 -29.66
C ALA A 43 6.58 -6.80 -29.62
N HIS A 44 5.67 -6.11 -28.93
CA HIS A 44 5.64 -4.66 -28.86
C HIS A 44 6.26 -4.18 -27.55
N LYS A 45 7.47 -3.63 -27.61
CA LYS A 45 8.12 -3.02 -26.46
C LYS A 45 7.49 -1.67 -26.13
N LEU A 46 7.19 -1.48 -24.85
CA LEU A 46 6.71 -0.23 -24.27
C LEU A 46 7.80 0.86 -24.33
N GLN A 47 7.42 2.12 -24.15
CA GLN A 47 8.32 3.26 -24.32
C GLN A 47 9.43 3.32 -23.26
N CYS A 48 9.18 3.98 -22.12
CA CYS A 48 10.17 4.11 -21.04
C CYS A 48 9.61 3.61 -19.69
N ALA A 49 10.50 3.15 -18.81
CA ALA A 49 10.22 2.94 -17.39
C ALA A 49 11.22 3.69 -16.50
N SER A 50 10.74 4.26 -15.39
CA SER A 50 11.60 4.84 -14.35
C SER A 50 12.43 3.75 -13.70
N TYR A 51 13.75 3.96 -13.64
CA TYR A 51 14.70 3.01 -13.08
C TYR A 51 15.54 3.65 -11.97
N THR A 52 15.51 3.00 -10.82
CA THR A 52 16.36 3.29 -9.66
C THR A 52 17.10 2.00 -9.29
N PRO A 53 18.43 2.01 -9.13
CA PRO A 53 19.25 0.79 -9.01
C PRO A 53 19.32 0.19 -7.61
N PHE A 54 18.42 0.56 -6.70
CA PHE A 54 18.47 0.08 -5.32
C PHE A 54 17.89 -1.33 -5.25
N ASP A 55 18.60 -2.21 -4.54
CA ASP A 55 18.08 -3.53 -4.20
C ASP A 55 17.11 -3.41 -3.00
N LYS A 56 16.37 -4.47 -2.67
CA LYS A 56 15.32 -4.45 -1.63
C LYS A 56 15.83 -4.06 -0.23
N ASP A 57 17.12 -4.26 0.00
CA ASP A 57 17.86 -3.99 1.23
C ASP A 57 18.72 -2.71 1.14
N GLN A 58 18.55 -1.90 0.09
CA GLN A 58 19.27 -0.64 -0.08
C GLN A 58 18.36 0.58 -0.03
N SER A 59 18.94 1.67 0.48
CA SER A 59 18.35 2.98 0.54
C SER A 59 19.33 4.02 -0.01
N PRO A 60 18.85 5.09 -0.67
CA PRO A 60 19.69 6.23 -1.03
C PRO A 60 20.29 6.93 0.20
N TYR A 61 19.76 6.66 1.39
CA TYR A 61 20.22 7.25 2.66
C TYR A 61 21.33 6.46 3.35
N ASP A 62 21.70 5.28 2.86
CA ASP A 62 22.74 4.44 3.49
C ASP A 62 24.12 5.12 3.39
N GLN A 63 24.92 5.06 4.46
CA GLN A 63 26.27 5.63 4.48
C GLN A 63 27.28 4.60 5.05
N PRO A 64 28.33 4.20 4.31
CA PRO A 64 28.65 4.60 2.93
C PRO A 64 27.72 3.93 1.92
N PHE A 65 27.17 4.72 1.01
CA PHE A 65 26.35 4.19 -0.08
C PHE A 65 27.21 3.51 -1.15
N ARG A 66 26.86 2.29 -1.56
CA ARG A 66 27.55 1.57 -2.65
C ARG A 66 26.55 0.84 -3.55
N LEU A 67 26.48 1.25 -4.80
CA LEU A 67 25.70 0.56 -5.82
C LEU A 67 26.32 -0.78 -6.20
N ARG A 68 25.48 -1.69 -6.71
CA ARG A 68 25.86 -3.01 -7.19
C ARG A 68 25.85 -3.03 -8.73
N PRO A 69 27.00 -2.88 -9.42
CA PRO A 69 27.00 -2.83 -10.89
C PRO A 69 26.42 -4.07 -11.57
N ALA A 70 26.67 -5.27 -11.02
CA ALA A 70 26.09 -6.51 -11.53
C ALA A 70 24.55 -6.53 -11.41
N ARG A 71 24.00 -5.89 -10.37
CA ARG A 71 22.54 -5.73 -10.24
C ARG A 71 22.00 -4.80 -11.33
N MET A 72 22.68 -3.67 -11.56
CA MET A 72 22.27 -2.74 -12.60
C MET A 72 22.28 -3.37 -14.00
N ASP A 73 23.31 -4.17 -14.30
CA ASP A 73 23.39 -4.89 -15.58
C ASP A 73 22.25 -5.90 -15.74
N ALA A 74 21.92 -6.66 -14.70
CA ALA A 74 20.82 -7.62 -14.71
C ALA A 74 19.44 -6.95 -14.80
N ASP A 75 19.24 -5.86 -14.05
CA ASP A 75 17.98 -5.11 -14.06
C ASP A 75 17.73 -4.48 -15.45
N LEU A 76 18.77 -3.93 -16.10
CA LEU A 76 18.64 -3.40 -17.47
C LEU A 76 18.43 -4.50 -18.51
N ALA A 77 19.03 -5.68 -18.35
CA ALA A 77 18.76 -6.83 -19.22
C ALA A 77 17.28 -7.23 -19.17
N LEU A 78 16.72 -7.33 -17.96
CA LEU A 78 15.30 -7.64 -17.74
C LEU A 78 14.39 -6.57 -18.36
N LEU A 79 14.67 -5.28 -18.10
CA LEU A 79 13.88 -4.19 -18.65
C LEU A 79 13.94 -4.14 -20.18
N ALA A 80 15.08 -4.51 -20.79
CA ALA A 80 15.23 -4.55 -22.24
C ALA A 80 14.31 -5.59 -22.91
N GLU A 81 13.75 -6.55 -22.19
CA GLU A 81 12.77 -7.49 -22.76
C GLU A 81 11.44 -6.78 -23.07
N ARG A 82 11.06 -5.77 -22.29
CA ARG A 82 9.74 -5.13 -22.34
C ARG A 82 9.75 -3.65 -22.72
N PHE A 83 10.88 -2.96 -22.55
CA PHE A 83 10.99 -1.51 -22.74
C PHE A 83 12.03 -1.15 -23.80
N GLN A 84 11.81 -0.02 -24.46
CA GLN A 84 12.78 0.58 -25.38
C GLN A 84 13.75 1.52 -24.67
N CYS A 85 13.37 2.00 -23.48
CA CYS A 85 14.04 3.10 -22.80
C CYS A 85 13.91 2.99 -21.28
N ILE A 86 14.87 3.59 -20.56
CA ILE A 86 14.77 3.84 -19.12
C ILE A 86 14.95 5.32 -18.80
N ARG A 87 14.39 5.75 -17.67
CA ARG A 87 14.60 7.09 -17.10
C ARG A 87 15.30 6.99 -15.75
N THR A 88 16.32 7.82 -15.51
CA THR A 88 16.97 7.94 -14.19
C THR A 88 16.73 9.31 -13.54
N TYR A 89 16.96 9.40 -12.24
CA TYR A 89 16.66 10.59 -11.42
C TYR A 89 17.90 11.40 -11.01
N SER A 90 19.07 10.77 -10.99
CA SER A 90 20.34 11.32 -10.55
C SER A 90 21.46 10.78 -11.43
N MET A 91 22.60 11.47 -11.43
CA MET A 91 23.83 11.05 -12.08
C MET A 91 24.87 10.50 -11.10
N SER A 92 24.87 10.94 -9.85
CA SER A 92 25.87 10.50 -8.87
C SER A 92 25.80 8.99 -8.64
N GLY A 93 26.87 8.28 -8.97
CA GLY A 93 26.95 6.82 -8.87
C GLY A 93 26.29 6.07 -10.04
N LEU A 94 25.60 6.76 -10.95
CA LEU A 94 24.92 6.19 -12.12
C LEU A 94 25.67 6.43 -13.43
N GLU A 95 26.94 6.83 -13.37
CA GLU A 95 27.76 7.20 -14.53
C GLU A 95 27.92 6.03 -15.53
N ALA A 96 27.77 4.79 -15.07
CA ALA A 96 27.86 3.58 -15.90
C ALA A 96 26.57 3.26 -16.69
N ILE A 97 25.43 3.88 -16.36
CA ILE A 97 24.11 3.56 -16.96
C ILE A 97 24.11 3.65 -18.49
N PRO A 98 24.66 4.68 -19.15
CA PRO A 98 24.68 4.74 -20.61
C PRO A 98 25.40 3.55 -21.26
N ALA A 99 26.49 3.06 -20.67
CA ALA A 99 27.23 1.92 -21.19
C ALA A 99 26.43 0.62 -21.04
N LEU A 100 25.78 0.42 -19.90
CA LEU A 100 24.91 -0.73 -19.65
C LEU A 100 23.67 -0.72 -20.54
N ALA A 101 23.04 0.44 -20.73
CA ALA A 101 21.87 0.58 -21.60
C ALA A 101 22.23 0.26 -23.06
N ARG A 102 23.38 0.75 -23.55
CA ARG A 102 23.90 0.41 -24.88
C ARG A 102 24.10 -1.10 -25.06
N LYS A 103 24.65 -1.78 -24.05
CA LYS A 103 24.86 -3.23 -24.06
C LYS A 103 23.55 -4.00 -24.28
N HIS A 104 22.45 -3.54 -23.70
CA HIS A 104 21.13 -4.19 -23.77
C HIS A 104 20.19 -3.60 -24.82
N GLY A 105 20.65 -2.62 -25.61
CA GLY A 105 19.85 -2.00 -26.66
C GLY A 105 18.74 -1.07 -26.15
N LEU A 106 18.87 -0.54 -24.94
CA LEU A 106 17.98 0.46 -24.34
C LEU A 106 18.46 1.87 -24.67
N LYS A 107 17.53 2.81 -24.86
CA LYS A 107 17.78 4.26 -24.79
C LYS A 107 17.68 4.74 -23.34
N VAL A 108 18.21 5.93 -23.04
CA VAL A 108 18.18 6.50 -21.69
C VAL A 108 17.78 7.97 -21.69
N MET A 109 16.85 8.33 -20.80
CA MET A 109 16.63 9.71 -20.36
C MET A 109 17.35 9.92 -19.04
N LEU A 110 18.41 10.72 -19.05
CA LEU A 110 19.25 10.95 -17.86
C LEU A 110 18.72 12.10 -17.02
N GLY A 111 18.57 11.91 -15.72
CA GLY A 111 18.17 12.95 -14.77
C GLY A 111 19.33 13.47 -13.93
N ALA A 112 19.37 14.78 -13.69
CA ALA A 112 20.18 15.40 -12.64
C ALA A 112 19.29 15.77 -11.45
N TRP A 113 19.68 15.35 -10.25
CA TRP A 113 18.94 15.70 -9.04
C TRP A 113 19.27 17.14 -8.61
N VAL A 114 18.31 18.04 -8.77
CA VAL A 114 18.42 19.43 -8.30
C VAL A 114 17.79 19.53 -6.90
N ASN A 115 18.52 20.09 -5.94
CA ASN A 115 18.09 20.25 -4.55
C ASN A 115 18.46 21.63 -4.00
N ALA A 116 18.21 21.86 -2.70
CA ALA A 116 18.49 23.14 -2.04
C ALA A 116 20.00 23.40 -1.80
N HIS A 117 20.87 22.43 -2.04
CA HIS A 117 22.33 22.53 -1.84
C HIS A 117 23.03 22.78 -3.19
N PRO A 118 23.53 24.01 -3.45
CA PRO A 118 24.06 24.36 -4.77
C PRO A 118 25.27 23.52 -5.21
N ALA A 119 26.11 23.08 -4.27
CA ALA A 119 27.27 22.25 -4.57
C ALA A 119 26.87 20.85 -5.07
N ASP A 120 25.84 20.24 -4.46
CA ASP A 120 25.32 18.95 -4.88
C ASP A 120 24.68 19.05 -6.26
N THR A 121 23.86 20.08 -6.45
CA THR A 121 23.24 20.40 -7.74
C THR A 121 24.31 20.60 -8.82
N GLU A 122 25.36 21.38 -8.55
CA GLU A 122 26.43 21.64 -9.51
C GLU A 122 27.17 20.34 -9.91
N LYS A 123 27.40 19.43 -8.96
CA LYS A 123 27.98 18.13 -9.23
C LYS A 123 27.09 17.30 -10.17
N GLU A 124 25.79 17.21 -9.87
CA GLU A 124 24.80 16.49 -10.68
C GLU A 124 24.73 17.04 -12.12
N ILE A 125 24.69 18.37 -12.27
CA ILE A 125 24.64 19.04 -13.58
C ILE A 125 25.89 18.75 -14.41
N ASN A 126 27.08 18.84 -13.82
CA ASN A 126 28.33 18.57 -14.52
C ASN A 126 28.44 17.11 -14.98
N LEU A 127 28.04 16.16 -14.13
CA LEU A 127 27.98 14.75 -14.50
C LEU A 127 26.96 14.48 -15.62
N LEU A 128 25.80 15.13 -15.57
CA LEU A 128 24.76 15.02 -16.61
C LEU A 128 25.27 15.49 -17.98
N ILE A 129 25.89 16.68 -18.02
CA ILE A 129 26.45 17.25 -19.25
C ILE A 129 27.55 16.34 -19.83
N ALA A 130 28.47 15.87 -18.98
CA ALA A 130 29.55 14.98 -19.40
C ALA A 130 29.00 13.66 -19.95
N ALA A 131 28.07 13.01 -19.24
CA ALA A 131 27.49 11.75 -19.64
C ALA A 131 26.68 11.86 -20.94
N ALA A 132 25.87 12.91 -21.10
CA ALA A 132 25.08 13.14 -22.30
C ALA A 132 25.95 13.34 -23.54
N ASN A 133 27.00 14.16 -23.44
CA ASN A 133 27.89 14.44 -24.56
C ASN A 133 28.79 13.26 -24.95
N ALA A 134 29.16 12.41 -23.98
CA ALA A 134 29.94 11.21 -24.24
C ALA A 134 29.12 10.06 -24.84
N ASN A 135 27.78 10.11 -24.72
CA ASN A 135 26.90 9.00 -25.10
C ASN A 135 25.70 9.43 -25.99
N PRO A 136 25.90 10.22 -27.06
CA PRO A 136 24.81 10.75 -27.89
C PRO A 136 24.05 9.66 -28.68
N ASP A 137 24.63 8.46 -28.79
CA ASP A 137 24.03 7.31 -29.46
C ASP A 137 22.96 6.60 -28.61
N VAL A 138 22.99 6.76 -27.28
CA VAL A 138 22.09 6.08 -26.34
C VAL A 138 21.24 7.04 -25.51
N VAL A 139 21.75 8.23 -25.20
CA VAL A 139 21.01 9.25 -24.44
C VAL A 139 20.01 9.94 -25.37
N SER A 140 18.71 9.83 -25.09
CA SER A 140 17.63 10.42 -25.91
C SER A 140 17.23 11.82 -25.44
N ALA A 141 17.33 12.10 -24.15
CA ALA A 141 17.06 13.40 -23.54
C ALA A 141 17.74 13.52 -22.17
N VAL A 142 17.82 14.76 -21.66
CA VAL A 142 18.26 15.03 -20.29
C VAL A 142 17.21 15.80 -19.50
N ILE A 143 17.08 15.50 -18.21
CA ILE A 143 16.07 16.04 -17.31
C ILE A 143 16.78 16.78 -16.17
N VAL A 144 16.54 18.09 -16.06
CA VAL A 144 17.20 18.97 -15.09
C VAL A 144 16.26 19.19 -13.91
N GLY A 145 16.34 18.32 -12.91
CA GLY A 145 15.46 18.33 -11.74
C GLY A 145 14.24 17.43 -11.89
N ASN A 146 13.80 16.91 -10.76
CA ASN A 146 12.59 16.09 -10.61
C ASN A 146 11.81 16.67 -9.45
N GLU A 147 10.63 17.25 -9.70
CA GLU A 147 9.73 17.80 -8.68
C GLU A 147 10.40 18.85 -7.77
N THR A 148 11.43 19.53 -8.27
CA THR A 148 12.22 20.46 -7.46
C THR A 148 11.38 21.68 -7.02
N LEU A 149 10.40 22.10 -7.83
CA LEU A 149 9.45 23.16 -7.45
C LEU A 149 8.41 22.64 -6.46
N LEU A 150 7.87 21.43 -6.66
CA LEU A 150 7.00 20.75 -5.68
C LEU A 150 7.67 20.65 -4.30
N ARG A 151 8.93 20.23 -4.27
CA ARG A 151 9.74 20.16 -3.03
C ARG A 151 10.15 21.54 -2.49
N LYS A 152 9.89 22.62 -3.24
CA LYS A 152 10.20 24.02 -2.88
C LYS A 152 11.69 24.24 -2.57
N GLU A 153 12.56 23.48 -3.23
CA GLU A 153 14.01 23.52 -2.99
C GLU A 153 14.71 24.64 -3.75
N VAL A 154 14.15 25.03 -4.91
CA VAL A 154 14.67 26.14 -5.73
C VAL A 154 13.53 27.00 -6.29
N THR A 155 13.85 28.22 -6.72
CA THR A 155 12.88 29.08 -7.43
C THR A 155 12.80 28.73 -8.91
N GLY A 156 11.63 28.93 -9.54
CA GLY A 156 11.46 28.73 -10.98
C GLY A 156 12.44 29.53 -11.84
N ALA A 157 12.80 30.75 -11.42
CA ALA A 157 13.79 31.56 -12.14
C ALA A 157 15.21 30.98 -12.06
N HIS A 158 15.60 30.40 -10.92
CA HIS A 158 16.88 29.71 -10.79
C HIS A 158 16.90 28.42 -11.62
N LEU A 159 15.84 27.62 -11.56
CA LEU A 159 15.69 26.41 -12.34
C LEU A 159 15.77 26.68 -13.85
N ALA A 160 15.08 27.71 -14.34
CA ALA A 160 15.15 28.12 -15.75
C ALA A 160 16.58 28.48 -16.19
N LYS A 161 17.39 29.11 -15.31
CA LYS A 161 18.81 29.40 -15.59
C LYS A 161 19.65 28.13 -15.68
N LEU A 162 19.43 27.15 -14.79
CA LEU A 162 20.10 25.86 -14.83
C LEU A 162 19.77 25.10 -16.12
N ILE A 163 18.48 25.02 -16.47
CA ILE A 163 18.02 24.39 -17.73
C ILE A 163 18.68 25.06 -18.93
N ALA A 164 18.65 26.40 -18.99
CA ALA A 164 19.26 27.15 -20.09
C ALA A 164 20.77 26.93 -20.20
N ARG A 165 21.47 26.71 -19.08
CA ARG A 165 22.89 26.32 -19.07
C ARG A 165 23.08 24.95 -19.69
N VAL A 166 22.41 23.92 -19.15
CA VAL A 166 22.51 22.54 -19.65
C VAL A 166 22.22 22.48 -21.15
N LYS A 167 21.17 23.18 -21.59
CA LYS A 167 20.78 23.27 -23.01
C LYS A 167 21.84 23.86 -23.93
N ARG A 168 22.70 24.77 -23.46
CA ARG A 168 23.83 25.29 -24.26
C ARG A 168 25.00 24.31 -24.33
N GLU A 169 25.09 23.40 -23.36
CA GLU A 169 26.26 22.53 -23.19
C GLU A 169 26.01 21.09 -23.65
N VAL A 170 24.77 20.70 -23.98
CA VAL A 170 24.42 19.35 -24.47
C VAL A 170 23.84 19.39 -25.89
N LYS A 171 23.92 18.24 -26.58
CA LYS A 171 23.42 18.08 -27.96
C LYS A 171 22.04 17.42 -28.06
N VAL A 172 21.52 16.93 -26.93
CA VAL A 172 20.23 16.23 -26.84
C VAL A 172 19.17 17.16 -26.25
N PRO A 173 17.87 16.92 -26.48
CA PRO A 173 16.80 17.71 -25.90
C PRO A 173 16.84 17.77 -24.36
N VAL A 174 16.53 18.94 -23.81
CA VAL A 174 16.53 19.21 -22.36
C VAL A 174 15.11 19.47 -21.85
N THR A 175 14.74 18.85 -20.75
CA THR A 175 13.45 19.05 -20.08
C THR A 175 13.62 19.23 -18.57
N TYR A 176 12.50 19.50 -17.91
CA TYR A 176 12.29 19.49 -16.47
C TYR A 176 11.09 18.60 -16.19
N ALA A 177 11.08 17.87 -15.08
CA ALA A 177 9.98 16.97 -14.72
C ALA A 177 9.33 17.38 -13.40
N ASP A 178 8.01 17.53 -13.38
CA ASP A 178 7.23 17.93 -12.19
C ASP A 178 5.77 17.49 -12.32
N VAL A 179 5.04 17.53 -11.20
CA VAL A 179 3.58 17.36 -11.19
C VAL A 179 2.89 18.48 -11.97
N TRP A 180 1.77 18.15 -12.60
CA TRP A 180 1.12 19.03 -13.56
C TRP A 180 0.64 20.36 -12.95
N GLU A 181 0.25 20.36 -11.67
CA GLU A 181 -0.17 21.57 -10.96
C GLU A 181 0.98 22.58 -10.84
N PHE A 182 2.20 22.11 -10.59
CA PHE A 182 3.37 22.98 -10.42
C PHE A 182 3.85 23.59 -11.74
N TRP A 183 3.63 22.90 -12.86
CA TRP A 183 3.80 23.49 -14.18
C TRP A 183 2.83 24.67 -14.43
N LEU A 184 1.59 24.57 -13.96
CA LEU A 184 0.60 25.64 -14.08
C LEU A 184 0.88 26.81 -13.12
N GLN A 185 1.45 26.54 -11.95
CA GLN A 185 1.88 27.56 -10.99
C GLN A 185 3.17 28.27 -11.40
N HIS A 186 4.04 27.59 -12.15
CA HIS A 186 5.34 28.12 -12.60
C HIS A 186 5.52 28.10 -14.13
N PRO A 187 4.58 28.69 -14.92
CA PRO A 187 4.60 28.61 -16.38
C PRO A 187 5.83 29.31 -17.00
N GLN A 188 6.51 30.18 -16.26
CA GLN A 188 7.75 30.85 -16.67
C GLN A 188 8.93 29.91 -16.93
N VAL A 189 8.87 28.65 -16.46
CA VAL A 189 9.91 27.64 -16.73
C VAL A 189 9.76 27.02 -18.12
N ALA A 190 8.53 26.98 -18.66
CA ALA A 190 8.23 26.30 -19.92
C ALA A 190 9.02 26.81 -21.15
N PRO A 191 9.34 28.11 -21.30
CA PRO A 191 10.18 28.58 -22.39
C PRO A 191 11.63 28.04 -22.35
N ALA A 192 12.14 27.64 -21.18
CA ALA A 192 13.53 27.22 -21.03
C ALA A 192 13.78 25.78 -21.53
N VAL A 193 12.77 24.91 -21.43
CA VAL A 193 12.85 23.49 -21.85
C VAL A 193 12.59 23.32 -23.34
N ASP A 194 13.03 22.22 -23.93
CA ASP A 194 12.69 21.82 -25.30
C ASP A 194 11.25 21.29 -25.39
N PHE A 195 10.89 20.40 -24.46
CA PHE A 195 9.57 19.81 -24.29
C PHE A 195 9.21 19.74 -22.81
N LEU A 196 7.92 19.58 -22.48
CA LEU A 196 7.43 19.48 -21.11
C LEU A 196 7.45 18.03 -20.64
N THR A 197 7.86 17.80 -19.39
CA THR A 197 7.69 16.50 -18.74
C THR A 197 6.77 16.66 -17.54
N ILE A 198 5.59 16.06 -17.61
CA ILE A 198 4.54 16.18 -16.56
C ILE A 198 4.33 14.85 -15.85
N HIS A 199 4.17 14.88 -14.53
CA HIS A 199 3.80 13.71 -13.74
C HIS A 199 2.28 13.69 -13.54
N LEU A 200 1.67 12.54 -13.83
CA LEU A 200 0.24 12.28 -13.72
C LEU A 200 0.05 11.02 -12.87
N LEU A 201 -0.09 11.22 -11.56
CA LEU A 201 -0.17 10.17 -10.56
C LEU A 201 -1.48 10.33 -9.77
N PRO A 202 -2.62 9.87 -10.31
CA PRO A 202 -3.93 10.24 -9.76
C PRO A 202 -4.14 9.86 -8.29
N TYR A 203 -3.38 8.92 -7.75
CA TYR A 203 -3.36 8.60 -6.31
C TYR A 203 -2.70 9.71 -5.46
N TRP A 204 -1.62 10.34 -5.96
CA TRP A 204 -0.82 11.33 -5.23
C TRP A 204 -1.26 12.79 -5.43
N GLU A 205 -2.10 13.06 -6.42
CA GLU A 205 -2.59 14.42 -6.70
C GLU A 205 -3.36 15.03 -5.53
N ASP A 206 -3.50 16.36 -5.51
CA ASP A 206 -4.17 17.07 -4.41
C ASP A 206 -5.65 16.62 -4.26
N ASP A 207 -6.29 16.27 -5.37
CA ASP A 207 -7.63 15.68 -5.48
C ASP A 207 -7.53 14.26 -6.09
N PRO A 208 -7.40 13.21 -5.26
CA PRO A 208 -7.18 11.85 -5.75
C PRO A 208 -8.32 11.34 -6.61
N ARG A 209 -7.99 10.61 -7.67
CA ARG A 209 -8.99 9.96 -8.52
C ARG A 209 -9.01 8.46 -8.30
N GLY A 210 -10.21 7.91 -8.08
CA GLY A 210 -10.46 6.48 -8.08
C GLY A 210 -10.19 5.83 -9.43
N ILE A 211 -10.03 4.51 -9.43
CA ILE A 211 -9.57 3.75 -10.61
C ILE A 211 -10.49 3.93 -11.83
N ASP A 212 -11.79 4.12 -11.60
CA ASP A 212 -12.78 4.26 -12.67
C ASP A 212 -12.69 5.63 -13.38
N ASP A 213 -12.22 6.68 -12.70
CA ASP A 213 -12.10 8.04 -13.22
C ASP A 213 -10.66 8.42 -13.63
N ALA A 214 -9.67 7.69 -13.13
CA ALA A 214 -8.26 8.04 -13.25
C ALA A 214 -7.77 8.26 -14.69
N LEU A 215 -8.20 7.42 -15.65
CA LEU A 215 -7.80 7.56 -17.05
C LEU A 215 -8.44 8.77 -17.74
N ALA A 216 -9.71 9.06 -17.42
CA ALA A 216 -10.39 10.23 -17.96
C ALA A 216 -9.72 11.52 -17.48
N HIS A 217 -9.37 11.56 -16.19
CA HIS A 217 -8.62 12.66 -15.60
C HIS A 217 -7.25 12.87 -16.27
N VAL A 218 -6.48 11.80 -16.48
CA VAL A 218 -5.20 11.86 -17.22
C VAL A 218 -5.38 12.46 -18.62
N ALA A 219 -6.43 12.04 -19.34
CA ALA A 219 -6.72 12.56 -20.68
C ALA A 219 -7.08 14.06 -20.66
N ASP A 220 -7.84 14.49 -19.65
CA ASP A 220 -8.20 15.89 -19.48
C ASP A 220 -7.00 16.78 -19.16
N VAL A 221 -6.13 16.36 -18.24
CA VAL A 221 -4.89 17.10 -17.96
C VAL A 221 -4.02 17.17 -19.22
N ARG A 222 -3.88 16.06 -19.95
CA ARG A 222 -3.09 16.04 -21.20
C ARG A 222 -3.63 16.98 -22.27
N ARG A 223 -4.96 17.11 -22.37
CA ARG A 223 -5.65 18.07 -23.25
C ARG A 223 -5.40 19.52 -22.82
N VAL A 224 -5.53 19.82 -21.52
CA VAL A 224 -5.25 21.16 -20.96
C VAL A 224 -3.83 21.60 -21.30
N PHE A 225 -2.85 20.73 -21.10
CA PHE A 225 -1.45 21.02 -21.41
C PHE A 225 -1.21 21.21 -22.91
N GLY A 226 -1.82 20.37 -23.75
CA GLY A 226 -1.74 20.49 -25.20
C GLY A 226 -2.23 21.84 -25.73
N THR A 227 -3.24 22.43 -25.09
CA THR A 227 -3.73 23.78 -25.44
C THR A 227 -2.89 24.88 -24.82
N ARG A 228 -2.56 24.76 -23.52
CA ARG A 228 -1.93 25.86 -22.75
C ARG A 228 -0.50 26.15 -23.15
N PHE A 229 0.24 25.11 -23.53
CA PHE A 229 1.68 25.19 -23.79
C PHE A 229 2.05 24.88 -25.25
N ALA A 230 1.07 24.84 -26.16
CA ALA A 230 1.35 24.71 -27.59
C ALA A 230 2.39 25.75 -28.07
N PRO A 231 3.32 25.39 -28.97
CA PRO A 231 3.46 24.10 -29.65
C PRO A 231 4.42 23.12 -28.95
N LYS A 232 4.65 23.23 -27.63
CA LYS A 232 5.58 22.33 -26.92
C LYS A 232 5.06 20.89 -26.93
N ASP A 233 5.95 19.95 -27.25
CA ASP A 233 5.72 18.53 -27.01
C ASP A 233 5.64 18.25 -25.50
N ILE A 234 4.94 17.17 -25.15
CA ILE A 234 4.69 16.76 -23.78
C ILE A 234 4.99 15.27 -23.64
N LEU A 235 5.92 14.97 -22.73
CA LEU A 235 6.20 13.65 -22.17
C LEU A 235 5.42 13.50 -20.85
N ILE A 236 4.69 12.40 -20.69
CA ILE A 236 4.17 11.99 -19.39
C ILE A 236 5.32 11.30 -18.66
N GLY A 237 6.00 12.03 -17.79
CA GLY A 237 7.26 11.62 -17.16
C GLY A 237 7.11 10.60 -16.05
N GLU A 238 5.96 10.62 -15.37
CA GLU A 238 5.59 9.60 -14.38
C GLU A 238 4.10 9.39 -14.45
N THR A 239 3.72 8.13 -14.53
CA THR A 239 2.35 7.71 -14.34
C THR A 239 2.35 6.25 -13.93
N GLY A 240 1.46 5.91 -13.00
CA GLY A 240 1.40 4.61 -12.39
C GLY A 240 0.32 4.56 -11.33
N TRP A 241 0.23 3.43 -10.65
CA TRP A 241 -0.73 3.22 -9.59
C TRP A 241 -0.18 2.21 -8.58
N PRO A 242 -0.31 2.45 -7.27
CA PRO A 242 0.29 1.57 -6.28
C PRO A 242 -0.49 0.25 -6.12
N SER A 243 0.25 -0.83 -5.97
CA SER A 243 -0.31 -2.19 -5.81
C SER A 243 -0.75 -2.52 -4.39
N GLU A 244 -0.26 -1.79 -3.39
CA GLU A 244 -0.48 -2.06 -1.98
C GLU A 244 -0.54 -0.75 -1.19
N GLY A 245 -1.20 -0.83 -0.04
CA GLY A 245 -1.27 0.25 0.94
C GLY A 245 -2.69 0.71 1.20
N ARG A 246 -2.80 1.91 1.77
CA ARG A 246 -4.06 2.45 2.24
C ARG A 246 -4.80 3.21 1.14
N GLN A 247 -6.13 3.13 1.15
CA GLN A 247 -7.00 3.96 0.33
C GLN A 247 -6.89 5.45 0.71
N ARG A 248 -6.78 6.31 -0.30
CA ARG A 248 -6.84 7.77 -0.14
C ARG A 248 -8.09 8.27 -0.87
N GLU A 249 -9.10 8.67 -0.11
CA GLU A 249 -10.40 9.07 -0.66
C GLU A 249 -10.96 7.99 -1.60
N THR A 250 -11.13 8.26 -2.89
CA THR A 250 -11.60 7.26 -3.88
C THR A 250 -10.49 6.39 -4.46
N ALA A 251 -9.22 6.75 -4.26
CA ALA A 251 -8.06 6.06 -4.83
C ALA A 251 -7.63 4.87 -3.96
N GLU A 252 -8.03 3.66 -4.35
CA GLU A 252 -7.69 2.41 -3.67
C GLU A 252 -6.48 1.70 -4.33
N PRO A 253 -5.34 1.56 -3.61
CA PRO A 253 -4.22 0.72 -4.03
C PRO A 253 -4.63 -0.76 -4.08
N SER A 254 -4.33 -1.43 -5.19
CA SER A 254 -4.42 -2.89 -5.32
C SER A 254 -3.69 -3.34 -6.59
N ARG A 255 -3.19 -4.58 -6.63
CA ARG A 255 -2.55 -5.15 -7.84
C ARG A 255 -3.46 -5.12 -9.07
N VAL A 256 -4.76 -5.39 -8.89
CA VAL A 256 -5.74 -5.33 -9.98
C VAL A 256 -5.95 -3.90 -10.46
N ASN A 257 -6.03 -2.91 -9.56
CA ASN A 257 -6.16 -1.50 -9.95
C ASN A 257 -4.87 -0.98 -10.60
N GLU A 258 -3.70 -1.40 -10.13
CA GLU A 258 -2.42 -1.13 -10.78
C GLU A 258 -2.41 -1.62 -12.23
N ALA A 259 -2.76 -2.88 -12.45
CA ALA A 259 -2.86 -3.45 -13.79
C ALA A 259 -3.91 -2.72 -14.65
N ARG A 260 -5.12 -2.47 -14.13
CA ARG A 260 -6.17 -1.72 -14.84
C ARG A 260 -5.69 -0.36 -15.30
N PHE A 261 -5.04 0.39 -14.41
CA PHE A 261 -4.54 1.72 -14.71
C PHE A 261 -3.42 1.65 -15.74
N ILE A 262 -2.38 0.85 -15.51
CA ILE A 262 -1.22 0.75 -16.40
C ILE A 262 -1.63 0.29 -17.81
N ARG A 263 -2.40 -0.80 -17.91
CA ARG A 263 -2.84 -1.34 -19.21
C ARG A 263 -3.75 -0.36 -19.95
N GLY A 264 -4.69 0.27 -19.24
CA GLY A 264 -5.59 1.26 -19.82
C GLY A 264 -4.86 2.53 -20.26
N PHE A 265 -3.90 3.00 -19.45
CA PHE A 265 -3.05 4.14 -19.76
C PHE A 265 -2.19 3.88 -20.99
N VAL A 266 -1.47 2.74 -21.04
CA VAL A 266 -0.64 2.37 -22.19
C VAL A 266 -1.49 2.33 -23.47
N ALA A 267 -2.63 1.64 -23.43
CA ALA A 267 -3.51 1.56 -24.59
C ALA A 267 -4.01 2.95 -25.03
N MET A 268 -4.31 3.85 -24.08
CA MET A 268 -4.71 5.23 -24.38
C MET A 268 -3.55 6.05 -24.96
N ALA A 269 -2.36 5.96 -24.38
CA ALA A 269 -1.18 6.70 -24.79
C ALA A 269 -0.74 6.30 -26.21
N GLU A 270 -0.67 5.00 -26.49
CA GLU A 270 -0.30 4.49 -27.83
C GLU A 270 -1.32 4.91 -28.90
N ARG A 271 -2.63 4.83 -28.61
CA ARG A 271 -3.68 5.28 -29.55
C ARG A 271 -3.59 6.77 -29.89
N ASN A 272 -3.15 7.59 -28.95
CA ASN A 272 -3.04 9.03 -29.14
C ASN A 272 -1.61 9.49 -29.53
N GLY A 273 -0.67 8.55 -29.70
CA GLY A 273 0.73 8.87 -29.99
C GLY A 273 1.43 9.67 -28.89
N TRP A 274 1.05 9.46 -27.62
CA TRP A 274 1.67 10.16 -26.50
C TRP A 274 3.00 9.54 -26.10
N HIS A 275 3.96 10.39 -25.76
CA HIS A 275 5.21 9.95 -25.14
C HIS A 275 5.00 9.73 -23.64
N TYR A 276 5.47 8.60 -23.10
CA TYR A 276 5.32 8.30 -21.69
C TYR A 276 6.50 7.54 -21.07
N ASN A 277 6.58 7.64 -19.75
CA ASN A 277 7.45 6.87 -18.88
C ASN A 277 6.63 6.36 -17.68
N LEU A 278 6.61 5.04 -17.48
CA LEU A 278 5.88 4.41 -16.38
C LEU A 278 6.70 4.47 -15.09
N ILE A 279 6.05 4.83 -13.97
CA ILE A 279 6.65 4.74 -12.64
C ILE A 279 6.12 3.48 -11.93
N GLU A 280 6.97 2.57 -11.49
CA GLU A 280 8.41 2.42 -11.80
C GLU A 280 8.75 0.99 -12.14
N ALA A 281 9.99 0.72 -12.55
CA ALA A 281 10.43 -0.62 -12.89
C ALA A 281 10.24 -1.61 -11.72
N PHE A 282 10.77 -1.29 -10.54
CA PHE A 282 10.81 -2.22 -9.40
C PHE A 282 10.27 -1.54 -8.14
N ASP A 283 9.52 -2.29 -7.32
CA ASP A 283 9.11 -1.86 -5.99
C ASP A 283 10.34 -1.37 -5.19
N GLN A 284 10.18 -0.28 -4.44
CA GLN A 284 11.27 0.43 -3.75
C GLN A 284 11.03 0.49 -2.22
N PRO A 285 11.41 -0.56 -1.45
CA PRO A 285 11.08 -0.65 -0.03
C PRO A 285 11.53 0.55 0.84
N TRP A 286 12.63 1.21 0.49
CA TRP A 286 13.16 2.36 1.22
C TRP A 286 12.20 3.56 1.23
N LYS A 287 11.34 3.73 0.21
CA LYS A 287 10.34 4.81 0.15
C LYS A 287 9.33 4.72 1.29
N ARG A 288 9.12 3.51 1.84
CA ARG A 288 8.19 3.27 2.94
C ARG A 288 8.53 3.98 4.25
N ALA A 289 9.77 4.46 4.39
CA ALA A 289 10.16 5.29 5.52
C ALA A 289 9.39 6.62 5.53
N ASN A 290 9.22 7.23 4.35
CA ASN A 290 8.67 8.58 4.19
C ASN A 290 7.25 8.61 3.61
N GLU A 291 6.85 7.55 2.90
CA GLU A 291 5.61 7.51 2.10
C GLU A 291 4.62 6.42 2.56
N GLY A 292 4.91 5.75 3.69
CA GLY A 292 4.10 4.61 4.17
C GLY A 292 4.18 3.41 3.23
N ALA A 293 3.29 2.43 3.39
CA ALA A 293 3.32 1.23 2.53
C ALA A 293 3.29 1.59 1.04
N VAL A 294 2.39 2.49 0.65
CA VAL A 294 2.15 2.88 -0.75
C VAL A 294 3.42 3.25 -1.50
N GLY A 295 4.31 4.05 -0.90
CA GLY A 295 5.54 4.47 -1.58
C GLY A 295 6.43 3.31 -2.01
N GLY A 296 6.36 2.16 -1.34
CA GLY A 296 7.17 0.99 -1.66
C GLY A 296 6.66 0.12 -2.81
N TYR A 297 5.46 0.36 -3.34
CA TYR A 297 4.70 -0.65 -4.10
C TYR A 297 4.20 -0.19 -5.48
N TRP A 298 4.96 0.68 -6.16
CA TRP A 298 4.68 1.22 -7.50
C TRP A 298 5.32 0.44 -8.65
N GLY A 299 6.10 -0.60 -8.36
CA GLY A 299 6.89 -1.32 -9.34
C GLY A 299 6.05 -2.14 -10.31
N LEU A 300 6.44 -2.21 -11.57
CA LEU A 300 5.88 -3.20 -12.50
C LEU A 300 6.35 -4.63 -12.13
N TYR A 301 7.52 -4.71 -11.51
CA TYR A 301 8.10 -5.89 -10.87
C TYR A 301 8.22 -5.66 -9.36
N ASP A 302 8.24 -6.73 -8.59
CA ASP A 302 8.46 -6.62 -7.14
C ASP A 302 9.94 -6.32 -6.80
N ALA A 303 10.23 -6.11 -5.52
CA ALA A 303 11.56 -5.75 -5.05
C ALA A 303 12.60 -6.88 -5.26
N ASP A 304 12.12 -8.11 -5.49
CA ASP A 304 12.89 -9.31 -5.84
C ASP A 304 12.97 -9.55 -7.36
N ARG A 305 12.53 -8.57 -8.18
CA ARG A 305 12.53 -8.57 -9.65
C ARG A 305 11.58 -9.61 -10.25
N GLN A 306 10.64 -10.13 -9.46
CA GLN A 306 9.61 -11.03 -9.97
C GLN A 306 8.50 -10.22 -10.63
N ASP A 307 7.94 -10.76 -11.72
CA ASP A 307 6.83 -10.15 -12.42
C ASP A 307 5.57 -10.16 -11.54
N LYS A 308 4.95 -8.98 -11.38
CA LYS A 308 3.69 -8.82 -10.65
C LYS A 308 2.44 -9.16 -11.49
N GLY A 309 2.61 -9.41 -12.80
CA GLY A 309 1.53 -9.60 -13.77
C GLY A 309 0.88 -8.27 -14.19
N VAL A 310 1.54 -7.13 -13.96
CA VAL A 310 0.94 -5.80 -14.19
C VAL A 310 0.70 -5.56 -15.68
N LEU A 311 1.64 -5.98 -16.53
CA LEU A 311 1.60 -5.70 -17.97
C LEU A 311 0.72 -6.68 -18.76
N GLU A 312 0.65 -7.95 -18.34
CA GLU A 312 -0.08 -8.99 -19.08
C GLU A 312 -0.56 -10.14 -18.20
N GLY A 313 -1.54 -10.90 -18.70
CA GLY A 313 -2.09 -12.08 -18.05
C GLY A 313 -3.09 -11.78 -16.92
N PRO A 314 -3.59 -12.82 -16.23
CA PRO A 314 -4.51 -12.66 -15.11
C PRO A 314 -3.83 -12.06 -13.87
N VAL A 315 -4.52 -11.15 -13.18
CA VAL A 315 -3.99 -10.44 -12.01
C VAL A 315 -4.82 -10.75 -10.77
N SER A 316 -4.16 -11.00 -9.64
CA SER A 316 -4.82 -11.24 -8.35
C SER A 316 -4.37 -10.19 -7.34
N ASN A 317 -5.31 -9.68 -6.53
CA ASN A 317 -4.99 -8.80 -5.40
C ASN A 317 -4.29 -9.56 -4.26
N LEU A 318 -4.44 -10.88 -4.19
CA LEU A 318 -3.79 -11.71 -3.19
C LEU A 318 -3.48 -13.08 -3.81
N HIS A 319 -2.32 -13.19 -4.46
CA HIS A 319 -1.92 -14.44 -5.11
C HIS A 319 -1.88 -15.62 -4.11
N ASP A 320 -1.42 -15.36 -2.89
CA ASP A 320 -1.29 -16.35 -1.81
C ASP A 320 -2.58 -16.64 -1.04
N TRP A 321 -3.75 -16.31 -1.61
CA TRP A 321 -5.03 -16.57 -0.95
C TRP A 321 -5.27 -18.05 -0.60
N PRO A 322 -4.79 -19.08 -1.35
CA PRO A 322 -4.96 -20.47 -0.93
C PRO A 322 -4.19 -20.78 0.36
N GLN A 323 -3.00 -20.21 0.53
CA GLN A 323 -2.18 -20.36 1.74
C GLN A 323 -2.87 -19.70 2.94
N TRP A 324 -3.44 -18.52 2.74
CA TRP A 324 -4.21 -17.83 3.79
C TRP A 324 -5.50 -18.57 4.17
N LEU A 325 -6.23 -19.12 3.19
CA LEU A 325 -7.38 -19.98 3.44
C LEU A 325 -7.00 -21.21 4.26
N LEU A 326 -5.90 -21.87 3.90
CA LEU A 326 -5.38 -23.02 4.63
C LEU A 326 -5.00 -22.62 6.06
N ALA A 327 -4.24 -21.54 6.24
CA ALA A 327 -3.80 -21.05 7.55
C ALA A 327 -4.99 -20.69 8.46
N SER A 328 -5.98 -19.94 7.95
CA SER A 328 -7.20 -19.62 8.69
C SER A 328 -8.01 -20.87 9.04
N THR A 329 -8.10 -21.85 8.12
CA THR A 329 -8.82 -23.10 8.38
C THR A 329 -8.12 -23.94 9.45
N VAL A 330 -6.79 -24.06 9.39
CA VAL A 330 -6.00 -24.76 10.42
C VAL A 330 -6.15 -24.08 11.77
N LEU A 331 -6.04 -22.75 11.83
CA LEU A 331 -6.23 -21.99 13.06
C LEU A 331 -7.65 -22.17 13.62
N MET A 332 -8.68 -22.12 12.77
CA MET A 332 -10.05 -22.39 13.17
C MET A 332 -10.16 -23.78 13.82
N VAL A 333 -9.62 -24.83 13.20
CA VAL A 333 -9.65 -26.19 13.73
C VAL A 333 -8.92 -26.30 15.07
N ILE A 334 -7.74 -25.70 15.20
CA ILE A 334 -6.98 -25.66 16.47
C ILE A 334 -7.82 -25.02 17.58
N MET A 335 -8.48 -23.90 17.29
CA MET A 335 -9.31 -23.20 18.27
C MET A 335 -10.59 -23.97 18.64
N LEU A 336 -11.18 -24.72 17.69
CA LEU A 336 -12.30 -25.62 17.97
C LEU A 336 -11.89 -26.81 18.84
N VAL A 337 -10.72 -27.40 18.58
CA VAL A 337 -10.15 -28.47 19.40
C VAL A 337 -9.84 -27.97 20.82
N LEU A 338 -9.29 -26.76 20.94
CA LEU A 338 -9.05 -26.09 22.22
C LEU A 338 -10.37 -25.95 23.00
N ALA A 339 -11.42 -25.42 22.37
CA ALA A 339 -12.71 -25.18 22.99
C ALA A 339 -13.42 -26.48 23.42
N GLY A 340 -13.45 -27.49 22.54
CA GLY A 340 -14.16 -28.75 22.77
C GLY A 340 -15.64 -28.69 22.36
N ARG A 341 -16.46 -29.53 22.99
CA ARG A 341 -17.88 -29.70 22.60
C ARG A 341 -18.72 -28.49 23.04
N PRO A 342 -19.73 -28.05 22.27
CA PRO A 342 -20.60 -26.93 22.66
C PRO A 342 -21.45 -27.24 23.91
N ALA A 343 -21.70 -26.24 24.74
CA ALA A 343 -22.51 -26.36 25.97
C ALA A 343 -24.03 -26.40 25.70
N THR A 344 -24.50 -25.66 24.70
CA THR A 344 -25.91 -25.45 24.38
C THR A 344 -26.15 -25.45 22.86
N PRO A 345 -27.41 -25.53 22.38
CA PRO A 345 -27.72 -25.42 20.95
C PRO A 345 -27.24 -24.11 20.32
N LEU A 346 -27.40 -22.98 21.03
CA LEU A 346 -26.87 -21.69 20.58
C LEU A 346 -25.34 -21.73 20.47
N ALA A 347 -24.66 -22.31 21.46
CA ALA A 347 -23.21 -22.48 21.39
C ALA A 347 -22.77 -23.42 20.26
N ALA A 348 -23.55 -24.46 19.95
CA ALA A 348 -23.27 -25.35 18.82
C ALA A 348 -23.25 -24.58 17.49
N PHE A 349 -24.11 -23.58 17.35
CA PHE A 349 -24.13 -22.71 16.17
C PHE A 349 -23.04 -21.62 16.20
N LEU A 350 -22.84 -20.94 17.33
CA LEU A 350 -21.91 -19.80 17.42
C LEU A 350 -20.43 -20.20 17.44
N LEU A 351 -20.09 -21.37 18.00
CA LEU A 351 -18.71 -21.74 18.28
C LEU A 351 -17.85 -21.91 16.99
N PRO A 352 -18.31 -22.60 15.93
CA PRO A 352 -17.62 -22.62 14.63
C PRO A 352 -17.52 -21.25 13.96
N LEU A 353 -18.60 -20.47 13.99
CA LEU A 353 -18.64 -19.15 13.35
C LEU A 353 -17.68 -18.16 14.01
N LEU A 354 -17.61 -18.15 15.34
CA LEU A 354 -16.68 -17.30 16.08
C LEU A 354 -15.23 -17.73 15.87
N ALA A 355 -14.95 -19.04 15.81
CA ALA A 355 -13.62 -19.54 15.50
C ALA A 355 -13.16 -19.12 14.10
N ALA A 356 -14.04 -19.23 13.09
CA ALA A 356 -13.74 -18.76 11.74
C ALA A 356 -13.56 -17.24 11.68
N PHE A 357 -14.42 -16.46 12.33
CA PHE A 357 -14.30 -15.00 12.37
C PHE A 357 -12.97 -14.56 12.99
N GLY A 358 -12.58 -15.16 14.12
CA GLY A 358 -11.29 -14.89 14.74
C GLY A 358 -10.10 -15.31 13.86
N ALA A 359 -10.20 -16.44 13.17
CA ALA A 359 -9.16 -16.90 12.24
C ALA A 359 -9.05 -16.02 10.98
N ALA A 360 -10.16 -15.49 10.49
CA ALA A 360 -10.19 -14.51 9.41
C ALA A 360 -9.54 -13.19 9.84
N CYS A 361 -9.92 -12.66 11.01
CA CYS A 361 -9.34 -11.45 11.58
C CYS A 361 -7.82 -11.55 11.74
N LEU A 362 -7.33 -12.68 12.28
CA LEU A 362 -5.90 -12.94 12.44
C LEU A 362 -5.17 -13.10 11.11
N GLY A 363 -5.78 -13.77 10.13
CA GLY A 363 -5.19 -13.91 8.79
C GLY A 363 -5.09 -12.56 8.05
N LEU A 364 -6.17 -11.77 8.03
CA LEU A 364 -6.17 -10.43 7.45
C LEU A 364 -5.19 -9.49 8.14
N TRP A 365 -5.05 -9.59 9.46
CA TRP A 365 -4.03 -8.84 10.20
C TRP A 365 -2.61 -9.27 9.82
N GLY A 366 -2.37 -10.58 9.67
CA GLY A 366 -1.10 -11.11 9.22
C GLY A 366 -0.71 -10.61 7.83
N GLU A 367 -1.65 -10.63 6.88
CA GLU A 367 -1.44 -10.13 5.52
C GLU A 367 -1.16 -8.62 5.51
N LEU A 368 -1.93 -7.83 6.25
CA LEU A 368 -1.69 -6.39 6.38
C LEU A 368 -0.29 -6.11 6.94
N MET A 369 0.15 -6.84 7.97
CA MET A 369 1.47 -6.62 8.58
C MET A 369 2.60 -7.12 7.70
N ARG A 370 2.39 -8.14 6.87
CA ARG A 370 3.37 -8.61 5.88
C ARG A 370 3.76 -7.50 4.90
N THR A 371 2.81 -6.67 4.48
CA THR A 371 3.06 -5.55 3.55
C THR A 371 3.44 -4.26 4.26
N HIS A 372 2.97 -4.04 5.49
CA HIS A 372 3.13 -2.76 6.20
C HIS A 372 4.28 -2.70 7.20
N ALA A 373 4.68 -3.81 7.81
CA ALA A 373 5.74 -3.81 8.82
C ALA A 373 7.12 -3.58 8.19
N ARG A 374 7.86 -2.59 8.69
CA ARG A 374 9.12 -2.06 8.17
C ARG A 374 10.30 -2.43 9.07
N PHE A 375 10.08 -2.43 10.37
CA PHE A 375 11.12 -2.67 11.37
C PHE A 375 10.61 -3.55 12.52
N ALA A 376 11.54 -4.04 13.34
CA ALA A 376 11.24 -5.04 14.39
C ALA A 376 10.16 -4.60 15.39
N GLY A 377 10.06 -3.30 15.70
CA GLY A 377 9.03 -2.77 16.60
C GLY A 377 7.61 -2.92 16.06
N GLU A 378 7.40 -2.74 14.76
CA GLU A 378 6.08 -2.96 14.12
C GLU A 378 5.72 -4.44 14.12
N TRP A 379 6.69 -5.33 13.89
CA TRP A 379 6.49 -6.77 14.03
C TRP A 379 6.17 -7.19 15.46
N LEU A 380 6.85 -6.61 16.46
CA LEU A 380 6.55 -6.85 17.87
C LEU A 380 5.12 -6.43 18.21
N TRP A 381 4.71 -5.23 17.77
CA TRP A 381 3.33 -4.75 17.93
C TRP A 381 2.32 -5.69 17.27
N ALA A 382 2.60 -6.13 16.04
CA ALA A 382 1.77 -7.09 15.31
C ALA A 382 1.59 -8.41 16.05
N LEU A 383 2.68 -8.97 16.57
CA LEU A 383 2.67 -10.23 17.33
C LEU A 383 1.94 -10.07 18.68
N MET A 384 2.10 -8.93 19.35
CA MET A 384 1.36 -8.65 20.60
C MET A 384 -0.15 -8.58 20.36
N LEU A 385 -0.60 -7.90 19.29
CA LEU A 385 -2.01 -7.85 18.94
C LEU A 385 -2.56 -9.21 18.48
N ALA A 386 -1.77 -9.99 17.74
CA ALA A 386 -2.14 -11.36 17.38
C ALA A 386 -2.30 -12.24 18.63
N GLY A 387 -1.36 -12.16 19.57
CA GLY A 387 -1.43 -12.86 20.85
C GLY A 387 -2.65 -12.44 21.68
N LEU A 388 -2.95 -11.15 21.75
CA LEU A 388 -4.16 -10.63 22.40
C LEU A 388 -5.42 -11.23 21.76
N ASN A 389 -5.52 -11.24 20.43
CA ASN A 389 -6.66 -11.81 19.71
C ASN A 389 -6.83 -13.30 19.97
N LEU A 390 -5.73 -14.07 20.00
CA LEU A 390 -5.77 -15.50 20.35
C LEU A 390 -6.31 -15.74 21.76
N LEU A 391 -5.89 -14.92 22.74
CA LEU A 391 -6.37 -15.03 24.13
C LEU A 391 -7.86 -14.66 24.23
N VAL A 392 -8.29 -13.61 23.55
CA VAL A 392 -9.70 -13.19 23.49
C VAL A 392 -10.56 -14.26 22.80
N LEU A 393 -10.07 -14.84 21.69
CA LEU A 393 -10.75 -15.91 20.98
C LEU A 393 -10.88 -17.16 21.87
N ALA A 394 -9.80 -17.58 22.53
CA ALA A 394 -9.80 -18.71 23.46
C ALA A 394 -10.80 -18.49 24.60
N HIS A 395 -10.84 -17.29 25.17
CA HIS A 395 -11.74 -16.92 26.26
C HIS A 395 -13.20 -17.05 25.82
N ALA A 396 -13.56 -16.48 24.67
CA ALA A 396 -14.92 -16.50 24.16
C ALA A 396 -15.37 -17.91 23.74
N LEU A 397 -14.51 -18.68 23.08
CA LEU A 397 -14.85 -20.06 22.68
C LEU A 397 -15.01 -21.00 23.88
N LEU A 398 -14.16 -20.87 24.90
CA LEU A 398 -14.30 -21.63 26.15
C LEU A 398 -15.56 -21.21 26.94
N ALA A 399 -16.02 -19.96 26.82
CA ALA A 399 -17.29 -19.53 27.41
C ALA A 399 -18.50 -20.25 26.78
N LEU A 400 -18.41 -20.64 25.51
CA LEU A 400 -19.46 -21.34 24.75
C LEU A 400 -19.36 -22.87 24.85
N ALA A 401 -18.20 -23.42 25.22
CA ALA A 401 -17.96 -24.85 25.28
C ALA A 401 -18.36 -25.50 26.62
N ARG A 402 -18.58 -26.82 26.60
CA ARG A 402 -18.59 -27.66 27.80
C ARG A 402 -17.17 -27.74 28.34
N ARG A 403 -16.98 -27.20 29.54
CA ARG A 403 -15.69 -27.15 30.19
C ARG A 403 -15.57 -28.26 31.24
N ALA A 404 -14.43 -28.93 31.26
CA ALA A 404 -14.04 -29.89 32.28
C ALA A 404 -12.50 -30.00 32.34
N GLY A 405 -11.96 -30.37 33.51
CA GLY A 405 -10.53 -30.58 33.70
C GLY A 405 -9.68 -29.34 33.38
N TRP A 406 -8.72 -29.48 32.46
CA TRP A 406 -7.82 -28.37 32.09
C TRP A 406 -8.53 -27.21 31.38
N ARG A 407 -9.65 -27.46 30.69
CA ARG A 407 -10.41 -26.40 29.99
C ARG A 407 -11.09 -25.44 30.97
N GLU A 408 -11.60 -25.95 32.09
CA GLU A 408 -12.17 -25.11 33.16
C GLU A 408 -11.07 -24.26 33.81
N ARG A 409 -9.90 -24.85 34.09
CA ARG A 409 -8.74 -24.12 34.64
C ARG A 409 -8.28 -23.00 33.71
N LEU A 410 -8.18 -23.28 32.41
CA LEU A 410 -7.80 -22.29 31.41
C LEU A 410 -8.84 -21.19 31.29
N PHE A 411 -10.14 -21.53 31.24
CA PHE A 411 -11.21 -20.55 31.23
C PHE A 411 -11.18 -19.66 32.47
N ALA A 412 -11.04 -20.21 33.68
CA ALA A 412 -10.93 -19.44 34.92
C ALA A 412 -9.73 -18.48 34.89
N TRP A 413 -8.58 -18.94 34.40
CA TRP A 413 -7.38 -18.12 34.25
C TRP A 413 -7.60 -16.93 33.28
N LEU A 414 -8.28 -17.16 32.16
CA LEU A 414 -8.66 -16.14 31.18
C LEU A 414 -9.73 -15.20 31.74
N GLN A 415 -10.73 -15.74 32.45
CA GLN A 415 -11.85 -14.99 33.00
C GLN A 415 -11.38 -13.94 34.01
N VAL A 416 -10.43 -14.28 34.88
CA VAL A 416 -9.82 -13.33 35.83
C VAL A 416 -9.05 -12.21 35.10
N ARG A 417 -8.55 -12.47 33.89
CA ARG A 417 -7.79 -11.52 33.06
C ARG A 417 -8.64 -10.81 32.01
N ALA A 418 -9.91 -11.18 31.85
CA ALA A 418 -10.73 -10.70 30.74
C ALA A 418 -10.89 -9.17 30.75
N GLY A 419 -10.98 -8.56 31.94
CA GLY A 419 -10.98 -7.09 32.08
C GLY A 419 -9.68 -6.44 31.59
N TRP A 420 -8.53 -7.07 31.83
CA TRP A 420 -7.24 -6.59 31.32
C TRP A 420 -7.13 -6.78 29.80
N LEU A 421 -7.61 -7.90 29.26
CA LEU A 421 -7.65 -8.14 27.81
C LEU A 421 -8.52 -7.11 27.09
N LEU A 422 -9.69 -6.76 27.65
CA LEU A 422 -10.52 -5.65 27.16
C LEU A 422 -9.76 -4.32 27.20
N LEU A 423 -9.10 -3.99 28.31
CA LEU A 423 -8.33 -2.75 28.44
C LEU A 423 -7.16 -2.70 27.45
N ALA A 424 -6.46 -3.81 27.21
CA ALA A 424 -5.39 -3.91 26.22
C ALA A 424 -5.92 -3.68 24.79
N ALA A 425 -7.07 -4.28 24.45
CA ALA A 425 -7.72 -4.07 23.16
C ALA A 425 -8.21 -2.62 22.99
N GLY A 426 -8.83 -2.06 24.04
CA GLY A 426 -9.27 -0.67 24.05
C GLY A 426 -8.10 0.31 23.96
N PHE A 427 -6.97 0.01 24.60
CA PHE A 427 -5.74 0.80 24.49
C PHE A 427 -5.19 0.78 23.07
N ALA A 428 -5.09 -0.41 22.46
CA ALA A 428 -4.66 -0.54 21.07
C ALA A 428 -5.60 0.23 20.12
N ALA A 429 -6.91 0.18 20.35
CA ALA A 429 -7.90 0.95 19.59
C ALA A 429 -7.73 2.46 19.80
N ALA A 430 -7.50 2.93 21.03
CA ALA A 430 -7.30 4.34 21.34
C ALA A 430 -6.02 4.90 20.71
N VAL A 431 -4.90 4.17 20.81
CA VAL A 431 -3.63 4.54 20.15
C VAL A 431 -3.82 4.64 18.64
N SER A 432 -4.46 3.63 18.04
CA SER A 432 -4.73 3.61 16.60
C SER A 432 -5.66 4.76 16.18
N MET A 433 -6.71 5.04 16.97
CA MET A 433 -7.64 6.13 16.70
C MET A 433 -6.95 7.50 16.74
N LEU A 434 -6.15 7.76 17.78
CA LEU A 434 -5.38 9.00 17.87
C LEU A 434 -4.42 9.15 16.68
N ALA A 435 -3.77 8.07 16.27
CA ALA A 435 -2.92 8.08 15.09
C ALA A 435 -3.71 8.44 13.82
N MET A 436 -4.92 7.89 13.62
CA MET A 436 -5.76 8.23 12.46
C MET A 436 -6.30 9.66 12.50
N VAL A 437 -6.51 10.24 13.67
CA VAL A 437 -7.01 11.63 13.78
C VAL A 437 -5.89 12.65 13.56
N PHE A 438 -4.67 12.39 14.06
CA PHE A 438 -3.59 13.38 14.09
C PHE A 438 -2.48 13.15 13.06
N ASP A 439 -2.25 11.91 12.63
CA ASP A 439 -1.17 11.54 11.69
C ASP A 439 -1.57 10.32 10.82
N PRO A 440 -2.65 10.43 10.00
CA PRO A 440 -3.17 9.29 9.24
C PRO A 440 -2.39 8.95 7.98
N ARG A 441 -1.67 9.93 7.39
CA ARG A 441 -1.24 9.92 5.98
C ARG A 441 -0.54 8.64 5.54
N TYR A 442 0.25 8.03 6.43
CA TYR A 442 1.07 6.85 6.13
C TYR A 442 0.70 5.61 6.95
N ARG A 443 -0.51 5.58 7.54
CA ARG A 443 -0.94 4.54 8.48
C ARG A 443 -2.20 3.84 7.98
N SER A 444 -2.17 2.52 8.01
CA SER A 444 -3.31 1.68 7.64
C SER A 444 -4.17 1.32 8.83
N PHE A 445 -5.44 1.01 8.56
CA PHE A 445 -6.44 0.74 9.57
C PHE A 445 -6.28 -0.67 10.17
N PRO A 446 -6.09 -0.82 11.49
CA PRO A 446 -5.97 -2.14 12.14
C PRO A 446 -7.34 -2.78 12.40
N SER A 447 -8.31 -2.56 11.50
CA SER A 447 -9.71 -3.00 11.63
C SER A 447 -9.81 -4.50 11.91
N ALA A 448 -9.09 -5.33 11.15
CA ALA A 448 -9.08 -6.78 11.33
C ALA A 448 -8.55 -7.20 12.72
N ALA A 449 -7.54 -6.52 13.25
CA ALA A 449 -6.97 -6.84 14.57
C ALA A 449 -7.89 -6.47 15.74
N LEU A 450 -8.84 -5.56 15.53
CA LEU A 450 -9.69 -5.04 16.61
C LEU A 450 -11.16 -5.43 16.47
N ALA A 451 -11.57 -5.95 15.30
CA ALA A 451 -12.92 -6.45 15.07
C ALA A 451 -13.31 -7.60 16.02
N LEU A 452 -12.40 -8.57 16.23
CA LEU A 452 -12.65 -9.70 17.14
C LEU A 452 -12.86 -9.25 18.60
N PRO A 453 -11.94 -8.52 19.26
CA PRO A 453 -12.17 -8.09 20.64
C PRO A 453 -13.36 -7.15 20.78
N ALA A 454 -13.61 -6.27 19.80
CA ALA A 454 -14.79 -5.42 19.81
C ALA A 454 -16.09 -6.26 19.79
N LEU A 455 -16.18 -7.26 18.91
CA LEU A 455 -17.34 -8.15 18.82
C LEU A 455 -17.51 -9.01 20.09
N VAL A 456 -16.42 -9.60 20.59
CA VAL A 456 -16.48 -10.47 21.78
C VAL A 456 -16.96 -9.69 23.00
N TYR A 457 -16.38 -8.53 23.27
CA TYR A 457 -16.71 -7.78 24.48
C TYR A 457 -17.98 -6.93 24.36
N VAL A 458 -18.44 -6.63 23.14
CA VAL A 458 -19.80 -6.09 22.99
C VAL A 458 -20.84 -7.17 23.31
N LEU A 459 -20.64 -8.42 22.90
CA LEU A 459 -21.59 -9.51 23.18
C LEU A 459 -21.51 -10.00 24.64
N TRP A 460 -20.29 -10.16 25.15
CA TRP A 460 -19.98 -10.66 26.49
C TRP A 460 -19.15 -9.63 27.26
N PRO A 461 -19.79 -8.59 27.83
CA PRO A 461 -19.07 -7.58 28.60
C PRO A 461 -18.41 -8.19 29.84
N VAL A 462 -17.30 -7.58 30.25
CA VAL A 462 -16.48 -8.05 31.38
C VAL A 462 -16.21 -6.92 32.37
N ARG A 463 -15.98 -7.27 33.63
CA ARG A 463 -15.61 -6.27 34.64
C ARG A 463 -14.19 -5.76 34.37
N ALA A 464 -14.04 -4.45 34.33
CA ALA A 464 -12.74 -3.79 34.18
C ALA A 464 -12.72 -2.49 35.01
N ARG A 465 -11.54 -1.88 35.13
CA ARG A 465 -11.35 -0.65 35.91
C ARG A 465 -12.08 0.51 35.23
N ARG A 466 -13.02 1.14 35.95
CA ARG A 466 -14.02 2.05 35.36
C ARG A 466 -13.41 3.30 34.73
N ALA A 467 -12.40 3.89 35.35
CA ALA A 467 -11.78 5.12 34.86
C ALA A 467 -11.08 4.89 33.51
N GLU A 468 -10.34 3.80 33.41
CA GLU A 468 -9.62 3.39 32.20
C GLU A 468 -10.60 3.04 31.08
N VAL A 469 -11.65 2.27 31.38
CA VAL A 469 -12.70 1.97 30.39
C VAL A 469 -13.38 3.23 29.87
N ALA A 470 -13.73 4.17 30.76
CA ALA A 470 -14.38 5.42 30.38
C ALA A 470 -13.47 6.28 29.49
N LEU A 471 -12.19 6.40 29.84
CA LEU A 471 -11.20 7.14 29.05
C LEU A 471 -11.03 6.52 27.65
N LEU A 472 -10.85 5.21 27.57
CA LEU A 472 -10.68 4.50 26.30
C LEU A 472 -11.94 4.61 25.43
N ALA A 473 -13.13 4.46 26.02
CA ALA A 473 -14.40 4.62 25.29
C ALA A 473 -14.56 6.04 24.74
N PHE A 474 -14.15 7.05 25.51
CA PHE A 474 -14.17 8.44 25.07
C PHE A 474 -13.21 8.67 23.91
N ILE A 475 -11.94 8.27 24.02
CA ILE A 475 -10.93 8.48 22.96
C ILE A 475 -11.37 7.79 21.66
N VAL A 476 -11.76 6.51 21.74
CA VAL A 476 -12.17 5.74 20.56
C VAL A 476 -13.46 6.31 19.97
N GLY A 477 -14.47 6.60 20.80
CA GLY A 477 -15.77 7.11 20.34
C GLY A 477 -15.70 8.53 19.76
N ALA A 478 -15.02 9.44 20.46
CA ALA A 478 -14.88 10.83 20.02
C ALA A 478 -14.04 10.96 18.75
N GLY A 479 -13.11 10.02 18.49
CA GLY A 479 -12.29 10.01 17.28
C GLY A 479 -13.01 9.57 16.00
N VAL A 480 -14.19 8.93 16.09
CA VAL A 480 -14.90 8.39 14.91
C VAL A 480 -15.29 9.49 13.91
N ALA A 481 -15.81 10.62 14.38
CA ALA A 481 -16.21 11.71 13.49
C ALA A 481 -15.00 12.48 12.91
N PRO A 482 -14.00 12.89 13.72
CA PRO A 482 -12.79 13.51 13.20
C PRO A 482 -12.04 12.64 12.20
N GLN A 483 -11.90 11.32 12.46
CA GLN A 483 -11.20 10.45 11.50
C GLN A 483 -11.97 10.37 10.17
N LEU A 484 -13.31 10.20 10.17
CA LEU A 484 -14.07 10.21 8.90
C LEU A 484 -13.98 11.55 8.16
N PHE A 485 -13.90 12.66 8.90
CA PHE A 485 -13.74 13.98 8.31
C PHE A 485 -12.38 14.13 7.62
N VAL A 486 -11.30 13.65 8.25
CA VAL A 486 -9.95 13.70 7.68
C VAL A 486 -9.78 12.72 6.51
N GLU A 487 -10.43 11.56 6.57
CA GLU A 487 -10.32 10.49 5.56
C GLU A 487 -11.19 10.68 4.32
N GLY A 488 -12.24 11.50 4.43
CA GLY A 488 -13.29 11.62 3.43
C GLY A 488 -14.32 10.49 3.53
N LEU A 489 -15.57 10.80 3.15
CA LEU A 489 -16.70 9.87 3.27
C LEU A 489 -16.71 8.77 2.20
N GLU A 490 -15.90 8.92 1.15
CA GLU A 490 -15.77 7.95 0.06
C GLU A 490 -14.74 6.85 0.38
N ASN A 491 -13.98 7.02 1.46
CA ASN A 491 -12.99 6.04 1.90
C ASN A 491 -13.63 4.85 2.62
N GLN A 492 -13.72 3.71 1.94
CA GLN A 492 -14.37 2.51 2.48
C GLN A 492 -13.58 1.88 3.64
N GLN A 493 -12.25 1.95 3.59
CA GLN A 493 -11.40 1.45 4.68
C GLN A 493 -11.61 2.27 5.98
N ALA A 494 -11.79 3.59 5.86
CA ALA A 494 -12.10 4.47 6.99
C ALA A 494 -13.48 4.17 7.61
N TRP A 495 -14.48 3.82 6.79
CA TRP A 495 -15.77 3.33 7.28
C TRP A 495 -15.64 1.99 8.00
N GLY A 496 -14.86 1.05 7.46
CA GLY A 496 -14.56 -0.21 8.14
C GLY A 496 -13.95 0.01 9.53
N TRP A 497 -13.02 0.97 9.63
CA TRP A 497 -12.43 1.38 10.91
C TRP A 497 -13.44 2.05 11.84
N ALA A 498 -14.31 2.92 11.32
CA ALA A 498 -15.37 3.56 12.09
C ALA A 498 -16.32 2.53 12.71
N VAL A 499 -16.73 1.51 11.94
CA VAL A 499 -17.60 0.42 12.44
C VAL A 499 -16.93 -0.34 13.58
N VAL A 500 -15.67 -0.75 13.40
CA VAL A 500 -14.90 -1.45 14.45
C VAL A 500 -14.74 -0.57 15.69
N SER A 501 -14.49 0.72 15.50
CA SER A 501 -14.33 1.70 16.59
C SER A 501 -15.64 1.91 17.36
N VAL A 502 -16.77 2.01 16.68
CA VAL A 502 -18.10 2.09 17.32
C VAL A 502 -18.39 0.81 18.11
N LEU A 503 -18.11 -0.37 17.55
CA LEU A 503 -18.25 -1.64 18.25
C LEU A 503 -17.35 -1.71 19.49
N MET A 504 -16.11 -1.23 19.40
CA MET A 504 -15.19 -1.18 20.54
C MET A 504 -15.68 -0.22 21.62
N THR A 505 -16.16 0.98 21.25
CA THR A 505 -16.76 1.93 22.18
C THR A 505 -17.98 1.33 22.86
N ALA A 506 -18.84 0.61 22.13
CA ALA A 506 -19.98 -0.10 22.71
C ALA A 506 -19.54 -1.22 23.67
N ALA A 507 -18.49 -1.97 23.34
CA ALA A 507 -17.92 -3.01 24.19
C ALA A 507 -17.39 -2.44 25.52
N LEU A 508 -16.63 -1.34 25.45
CA LEU A 508 -16.13 -0.62 26.62
C LEU A 508 -17.30 -0.06 27.45
N TRP A 509 -18.27 0.59 26.82
CA TRP A 509 -19.44 1.16 27.49
C TRP A 509 -20.30 0.11 28.20
N ARG A 510 -20.55 -1.04 27.57
CA ARG A 510 -21.29 -2.15 28.20
C ARG A 510 -20.55 -2.71 29.41
N SER A 511 -19.23 -2.81 29.32
CA SER A 511 -18.36 -3.27 30.42
C SER A 511 -18.31 -2.27 31.58
N LEU A 512 -18.38 -0.96 31.31
CA LEU A 512 -18.47 0.10 32.32
C LEU A 512 -19.74 0.00 33.19
N ARG A 513 -20.84 -0.52 32.62
CA ARG A 513 -22.13 -0.66 33.31
C ARG A 513 -22.24 -1.91 34.19
N MET A 514 -21.23 -2.79 34.18
CA MET A 514 -21.23 -3.96 35.06
C MET A 514 -21.00 -3.52 36.51
N ARG A 515 -21.96 -3.80 37.40
CA ARG A 515 -21.86 -3.46 38.83
C ARG A 515 -20.68 -4.19 39.49
N GLN A 516 -19.90 -3.45 40.29
CA GLN A 516 -19.02 -4.03 41.30
C GLN A 516 -19.93 -4.61 42.39
N ALA A 517 -19.72 -5.88 42.73
CA ALA A 517 -20.45 -6.53 43.82
C ALA A 517 -19.83 -6.13 45.15
#